data_AF-A0A9P0M4F4-F1
#
_entry.id   AF-A0A9P0M4F4-F1
#
_cell.length_a   1.000
_cell.length_b   1.000
_cell.length_c   1.000
_cell.angle_alpha   90.00
_cell.angle_beta   90.00
_cell.angle_gamma   90.00
#
_symmetry.space_group_name_H-M   'P 1'
#
loop_
_entity.id
_entity.type
_entity.pdbx_description
1 polymer ?
#
loop_
_entity_poly.entity_id
_entity_poly.type
_entity_poly.pdbx_seq_one_letter_code
_entity_poly.pdbx_strand_id
1 'polypeptide(L)'
;MILDIAVMESESCQIYGGLAIFDMSGVTIWHAKQMTINIIRRAVFAWQNYTIRPKRLDFINAPIYINLVLSIFKSFMTQKMKSRVRVIYGGAKSLYKEIDRDILPSDYGGKGESVKELSKYWYEKLVQYQDWFAEDEKYAAK
;
A
#
# COMPACT_ATOMS: atom_id res chain seq x y z
N MET A 1 2.33 10.43 -7.67
CA MET A 1 2.49 9.07 -7.13
C MET A 1 1.67 8.06 -7.94
N ILE A 2 2.02 6.75 -7.93
CA ILE A 2 1.25 5.69 -8.63
C ILE A 2 -0.25 5.74 -8.33
N LEU A 3 -0.61 6.00 -7.07
CA LEU A 3 -2.00 6.07 -6.64
C LEU A 3 -2.77 7.22 -7.29
N ASP A 4 -2.12 8.32 -7.67
CA ASP A 4 -2.77 9.42 -8.40
C ASP A 4 -3.20 8.97 -9.79
N ILE A 5 -2.29 8.30 -10.51
CA ILE A 5 -2.59 7.73 -11.83
C ILE A 5 -3.72 6.72 -11.72
N ALA A 6 -3.67 5.81 -10.74
CA ALA A 6 -4.73 4.81 -10.53
C ALA A 6 -6.11 5.45 -10.28
N VAL A 7 -6.16 6.54 -9.50
CA VAL A 7 -7.38 7.30 -9.23
C VAL A 7 -7.86 8.04 -10.48
N MET A 8 -6.95 8.60 -11.28
CA MET A 8 -7.31 9.30 -12.52
C MET A 8 -7.80 8.36 -13.63
N GLU A 9 -7.15 7.22 -13.81
CA GLU A 9 -7.47 6.27 -14.88
C GLU A 9 -8.68 5.38 -14.56
N SER A 10 -9.03 5.21 -13.28
CA SER A 10 -10.09 4.31 -12.85
C SER A 10 -11.07 4.98 -11.87
N GLU A 11 -12.28 5.25 -12.36
CA GLU A 11 -13.41 5.71 -11.52
C GLU A 11 -13.71 4.71 -10.39
N SER A 12 -13.51 3.41 -10.65
CA SER A 12 -13.72 2.36 -9.66
C SER A 12 -12.83 2.55 -8.43
N CYS A 13 -11.58 3.01 -8.61
CA CYS A 13 -10.69 3.31 -7.49
C CYS A 13 -11.19 4.50 -6.66
N GLN A 14 -11.83 5.49 -7.29
CA GLN A 14 -12.42 6.65 -6.58
C GLN A 14 -13.66 6.24 -5.76
N ILE A 15 -14.54 5.43 -6.37
CA ILE A 15 -15.82 5.04 -5.78
C ILE A 15 -15.63 3.97 -4.71
N TYR A 16 -14.93 2.88 -5.04
CA TYR A 16 -14.78 1.72 -4.17
C TYR A 16 -13.55 1.81 -3.25
N GLY A 17 -12.58 2.67 -3.55
CA GLY A 17 -11.33 2.78 -2.81
C GLY A 17 -10.32 1.69 -3.20
N GLY A 18 -9.34 1.45 -2.32
CA GLY A 18 -8.23 0.53 -2.61
C GLY A 18 -7.90 -0.44 -1.48
N LEU A 19 -7.36 -1.60 -1.84
CA LEU A 19 -6.78 -2.60 -0.95
C LEU A 19 -5.27 -2.60 -1.17
N ALA A 20 -4.48 -2.44 -0.11
CA ALA A 20 -3.04 -2.52 -0.18
C ALA A 20 -2.53 -3.80 0.47
N ILE A 21 -1.64 -4.51 -0.23
CA ILE A 21 -0.92 -5.69 0.27
C ILE A 21 0.54 -5.27 0.47
N PHE A 22 1.03 -5.44 1.69
CA PHE A 22 2.41 -5.22 2.06
C PHE A 22 3.07 -6.58 2.27
N ASP A 23 3.91 -6.99 1.33
CA ASP A 23 4.78 -8.14 1.51
C ASP A 23 5.97 -7.74 2.38
N MET A 24 6.02 -8.31 3.57
CA MET A 24 7.05 -8.00 4.57
C MET A 24 8.23 -8.97 4.51
N SER A 25 8.29 -9.83 3.48
CA SER A 25 9.44 -10.70 3.21
C SER A 25 10.73 -9.89 3.13
N GLY A 26 11.74 -10.29 3.91
CA GLY A 26 13.03 -9.59 3.95
C GLY A 26 13.04 -8.28 4.74
N VAL A 27 11.91 -7.83 5.31
CA VAL A 27 11.90 -6.64 6.17
C VAL A 27 12.60 -6.94 7.49
N THR A 28 13.69 -6.23 7.77
CA THR A 28 14.48 -6.38 9.00
C THR A 28 14.14 -5.32 10.06
N ILE A 29 14.62 -5.52 11.29
CA ILE A 29 14.53 -4.51 12.36
C ILE A 29 15.28 -3.21 11.99
N TRP A 30 16.26 -3.27 11.09
CA TRP A 30 16.99 -2.09 10.62
C TRP A 30 16.11 -1.18 9.78
N HIS A 31 15.22 -1.73 8.95
CA HIS A 31 14.21 -0.94 8.24
C HIS A 31 13.26 -0.26 9.25
N ALA A 32 12.85 -0.99 10.30
CA ALA A 32 12.01 -0.41 11.34
C ALA A 32 12.70 0.75 12.09
N LYS A 33 14.01 0.65 12.34
CA LYS A 33 14.78 1.73 12.97
C LYS A 33 14.88 3.01 12.13
N GLN A 34 14.78 2.91 10.80
CA GLN A 34 14.74 4.09 9.91
C GLN A 34 13.41 4.84 10.01
N MET A 35 12.34 4.17 10.47
CA MET A 35 11.02 4.77 10.67
C MET A 35 10.98 5.58 11.97
N THR A 36 11.52 6.79 11.92
CA THR A 36 11.41 7.73 13.04
C THR A 36 9.95 8.10 13.31
N ILE A 37 9.64 8.53 14.53
CA ILE A 37 8.28 8.93 14.93
C ILE A 37 7.69 9.99 13.98
N ASN A 38 8.51 10.95 13.53
CA ASN A 38 8.08 11.98 12.59
C ASN A 38 7.71 11.39 11.22
N ILE A 39 8.50 10.44 10.70
CA ILE A 39 8.21 9.76 9.44
C ILE A 39 6.91 8.94 9.57
N ILE A 40 6.77 8.18 10.66
CA ILE A 40 5.56 7.39 10.94
C ILE A 40 4.32 8.29 10.98
N ARG A 41 4.39 9.41 11.71
CA ARG A 41 3.28 10.37 11.81
C ARG A 41 2.88 10.92 10.45
N ARG A 42 3.85 11.31 9.60
CA ARG A 42 3.58 11.80 8.24
C ARG A 42 3.01 10.70 7.34
N ALA A 43 3.53 9.48 7.41
CA ALA A 43 3.02 8.35 6.64
C ALA A 43 1.57 8.02 7.02
N VAL A 44 1.24 7.97 8.32
CA VAL A 44 -0.13 7.74 8.78
C VAL A 44 -1.04 8.90 8.37
N PHE A 45 -0.57 10.14 8.49
CA PHE A 45 -1.32 11.31 8.01
C PHE A 45 -1.63 11.22 6.52
N ALA A 46 -0.64 10.87 5.69
CA ALA A 46 -0.84 10.70 4.25
C ALA A 46 -1.90 9.63 3.95
N TRP A 47 -1.79 8.43 4.55
CA TRP A 47 -2.77 7.35 4.34
C TRP A 47 -4.20 7.70 4.77
N GLN A 48 -4.37 8.58 5.76
CA GLN A 48 -5.69 8.99 6.23
C GLN A 48 -6.34 10.10 5.39
N ASN A 49 -5.52 10.92 4.74
CA ASN A 49 -5.96 12.11 4.00
C ASN A 49 -5.79 11.98 2.49
N TYR A 50 -5.29 10.84 2.01
CA TYR A 50 -5.18 10.59 0.58
C TYR A 50 -6.56 10.51 -0.10
N THR A 51 -6.61 10.86 -1.38
CA THR A 51 -7.83 10.84 -2.20
C THR A 51 -8.41 9.43 -2.31
N ILE A 52 -7.55 8.43 -2.50
CA ILE A 52 -7.95 7.03 -2.44
C ILE A 52 -8.26 6.61 -1.01
N ARG A 53 -9.46 6.06 -0.80
CA ARG A 53 -9.89 5.59 0.52
C ARG A 53 -9.36 4.17 0.74
N PRO A 54 -8.46 3.92 1.71
CA PRO A 54 -7.99 2.56 1.96
C PRO A 54 -9.16 1.77 2.54
N LYS A 55 -9.55 0.66 1.93
CA LYS A 55 -10.51 -0.28 2.52
C LYS A 55 -9.82 -1.22 3.49
N ARG A 56 -8.56 -1.55 3.20
CA ARG A 56 -7.82 -2.60 3.87
C ARG A 56 -6.31 -2.45 3.64
N LEU A 57 -5.53 -2.67 4.69
CA LEU A 57 -4.07 -2.68 4.66
C LEU A 57 -3.61 -4.04 5.21
N ASP A 58 -3.22 -4.95 4.33
CA ASP A 58 -2.86 -6.32 4.66
C ASP A 58 -1.35 -6.50 4.67
N PHE A 59 -0.82 -6.97 5.79
CA PHE A 59 0.60 -7.27 5.95
C PHE A 59 0.77 -8.80 5.89
N ILE A 60 1.44 -9.30 4.86
CA ILE A 60 1.74 -10.72 4.68
C ILE A 60 3.22 -10.99 4.93
N ASN A 61 3.57 -12.26 5.21
CA ASN A 61 4.95 -12.71 5.43
C ASN A 61 5.70 -11.88 6.49
N ALA A 62 4.97 -11.41 7.50
CA ALA A 62 5.49 -10.46 8.46
C ALA A 62 6.33 -11.13 9.55
N PRO A 63 7.46 -10.51 9.95
CA PRO A 63 8.30 -11.02 11.03
C PRO A 63 7.60 -10.88 12.39
N ILE A 64 8.04 -11.65 13.38
CA ILE A 64 7.41 -11.71 14.72
C ILE A 64 7.29 -10.31 15.37
N TYR A 65 8.26 -9.43 15.16
CA TYR A 65 8.27 -8.07 15.71
C TYR A 65 7.34 -7.08 15.00
N ILE A 66 6.63 -7.48 13.93
CA ILE A 66 5.76 -6.56 13.17
C ILE A 66 4.67 -5.94 14.06
N ASN A 67 4.15 -6.69 15.04
CA ASN A 67 3.09 -6.20 15.90
C ASN A 67 3.54 -5.02 16.76
N LEU A 68 4.80 -5.02 17.21
CA LEU A 68 5.39 -3.90 17.95
C LEU A 68 5.55 -2.66 17.05
N VAL A 69 6.01 -2.86 15.80
CA VAL A 69 6.13 -1.76 14.85
C VAL A 69 4.74 -1.19 14.55
N LEU A 70 3.78 -2.05 14.21
CA LEU A 70 2.42 -1.64 13.89
C LEU A 70 1.68 -1.02 15.09
N SER A 71 2.01 -1.36 16.34
CA SER A 71 1.41 -0.67 17.49
C SER A 71 1.80 0.81 17.54
N ILE A 72 3.03 1.14 17.14
CA ILE A 72 3.49 2.53 17.00
C ILE A 72 2.76 3.23 15.85
N PHE A 73 2.61 2.59 14.69
CA PHE A 73 1.81 3.16 13.60
C PHE A 73 0.36 3.39 14.02
N LYS A 74 -0.25 2.40 14.68
CA LYS A 74 -1.63 2.47 15.16
C LYS A 74 -1.83 3.59 16.17
N SER A 75 -0.87 3.97 17.00
CA SER A 75 -1.07 5.08 17.95
C SER A 75 -1.37 6.42 17.27
N PHE A 76 -0.94 6.62 16.02
CA PHE A 76 -1.24 7.81 15.22
C PHE A 76 -2.48 7.68 14.33
N MET A 77 -3.09 6.49 14.29
CA MET A 77 -4.25 6.20 13.45
C MET A 77 -5.57 6.51 14.16
N THR A 78 -6.53 7.01 13.40
CA THR A 78 -7.96 7.03 13.76
C THR A 78 -8.50 5.62 13.95
N GLN A 79 -9.59 5.49 14.72
CA GLN A 79 -10.23 4.18 14.96
C GLN A 79 -10.65 3.48 13.66
N LYS A 80 -11.13 4.26 12.68
CA LYS A 80 -11.50 3.77 11.35
C LYS A 80 -10.31 3.23 10.56
N MET A 81 -9.12 3.83 10.70
CA MET A 81 -7.92 3.34 10.04
C MET A 81 -7.35 2.11 10.76
N LYS A 82 -7.35 2.11 12.09
CA LYS A 82 -6.92 0.95 12.91
C LYS A 82 -7.68 -0.33 12.54
N SER A 83 -9.00 -0.24 12.33
CA SER A 83 -9.83 -1.40 11.98
C SER A 83 -9.55 -1.97 10.58
N ARG A 84 -8.80 -1.25 9.73
CA ARG A 84 -8.45 -1.67 8.37
C ARG A 84 -7.08 -2.34 8.28
N VAL A 85 -6.26 -2.24 9.32
CA VAL A 85 -4.91 -2.83 9.37
C VAL A 85 -4.99 -4.27 9.85
N ARG A 86 -4.53 -5.20 9.03
CA ARG A 86 -4.53 -6.64 9.33
C ARG A 86 -3.16 -7.23 9.10
N VAL A 87 -2.70 -8.06 10.05
CA VAL A 87 -1.55 -8.92 9.85
C VAL A 87 -2.08 -10.30 9.52
N ILE A 88 -1.73 -10.78 8.34
CA ILE A 88 -2.23 -12.04 7.82
C ILE A 88 -1.18 -13.11 8.01
N TYR A 89 -1.50 -14.09 8.86
CA TYR A 89 -0.66 -15.24 9.15
C TYR A 89 -1.03 -16.41 8.23
N GLY A 90 -0.06 -17.26 7.89
CA GLY A 90 -0.26 -18.42 7.00
C GLY A 90 0.11 -18.18 5.54
N GLY A 91 0.78 -17.08 5.23
CA GLY A 91 1.31 -16.77 3.89
C GLY A 91 0.22 -16.44 2.86
N ALA A 92 0.61 -16.31 1.59
CA ALA A 92 -0.26 -15.79 0.53
C ALA A 92 -1.58 -16.57 0.31
N LYS A 93 -1.63 -17.87 0.65
CA LYS A 93 -2.85 -18.70 0.53
C LYS A 93 -4.05 -18.16 1.31
N SER A 94 -3.78 -17.48 2.41
CA SER A 94 -4.82 -16.84 3.22
C SER A 94 -5.52 -15.68 2.48
N LEU A 95 -4.88 -15.06 1.48
CA LEU A 95 -5.47 -14.02 0.64
C LEU A 95 -6.58 -14.57 -0.27
N TYR A 96 -6.52 -15.85 -0.65
CA TYR A 96 -7.45 -16.44 -1.63
C TYR A 96 -8.90 -16.47 -1.16
N LYS A 97 -9.13 -16.34 0.15
CA LYS A 97 -10.48 -16.30 0.72
C LYS A 97 -11.20 -14.99 0.43
N GLU A 98 -10.46 -13.94 0.13
CA GLU A 98 -11.00 -12.58 0.06
C GLU A 98 -10.59 -11.83 -1.21
N ILE A 99 -9.58 -12.32 -1.94
CA ILE A 99 -9.12 -11.78 -3.22
C ILE A 99 -9.23 -12.89 -4.26
N ASP A 100 -9.85 -12.57 -5.39
CA ASP A 100 -9.93 -13.50 -6.51
C ASP A 100 -8.52 -13.88 -6.98
N ARG A 101 -8.32 -15.18 -7.21
CA ARG A 101 -7.04 -15.70 -7.67
C ARG A 101 -6.71 -15.22 -9.07
N ASP A 102 -7.70 -14.87 -9.89
CA ASP A 102 -7.46 -14.42 -11.26
C ASP A 102 -6.82 -13.02 -11.32
N ILE A 103 -6.98 -12.19 -10.27
CA ILE A 103 -6.35 -10.86 -10.19
C ILE A 103 -5.12 -10.83 -9.27
N LEU A 104 -4.94 -11.83 -8.41
CA LEU A 104 -3.81 -11.89 -7.50
C LEU A 104 -2.52 -12.24 -8.26
N PRO A 105 -1.39 -11.55 -8.00
CA PRO A 105 -0.13 -11.85 -8.67
C PRO A 105 0.32 -13.30 -8.52
N SER A 106 0.99 -13.83 -9.56
CA SER A 106 1.51 -15.20 -9.57
C SER A 106 2.50 -15.49 -8.44
N ASP A 107 3.28 -14.50 -8.01
CA ASP A 107 4.22 -14.60 -6.87
C ASP A 107 3.53 -14.94 -5.54
N TYR A 108 2.24 -14.60 -5.44
CA TYR A 108 1.38 -14.92 -4.30
C TYR A 108 0.49 -16.12 -4.55
N GLY A 109 0.71 -16.88 -5.64
CA GLY A 109 -0.02 -18.10 -6.02
C GLY A 109 -1.41 -17.86 -6.63
N GLY A 110 -1.66 -16.64 -7.13
CA GLY A 110 -2.75 -16.34 -8.05
C GLY A 110 -2.41 -16.68 -9.51
N LYS A 111 -3.22 -16.16 -10.44
CA LYS A 111 -3.07 -16.31 -11.89
C LYS A 111 -2.86 -14.97 -12.61
N GLY A 112 -2.84 -13.86 -11.87
CA GLY A 112 -2.52 -12.54 -12.41
C GLY A 112 -1.04 -12.42 -12.76
N GLU A 113 -0.69 -11.30 -13.39
CA GLU A 113 0.70 -10.95 -13.74
C GLU A 113 1.62 -10.96 -12.51
N SER A 114 2.90 -11.24 -12.74
CA SER A 114 3.88 -11.23 -11.67
C SER A 114 4.08 -9.82 -11.11
N VAL A 115 4.54 -9.72 -9.86
CA VAL A 115 4.90 -8.44 -9.22
C VAL A 115 5.96 -7.71 -10.05
N LYS A 116 6.86 -8.44 -10.72
CA LYS A 116 7.87 -7.86 -11.60
C LYS A 116 7.25 -7.19 -12.83
N GLU A 117 6.29 -7.85 -13.48
CA GLU A 117 5.58 -7.31 -14.65
C GLU A 117 4.72 -6.11 -14.26
N LEU A 118 3.96 -6.21 -13.16
CA LEU A 118 3.18 -5.10 -12.61
C LEU A 118 4.06 -3.91 -12.24
N SER A 119 5.24 -4.15 -11.68
CA SER A 119 6.19 -3.07 -11.36
C SER A 119 6.68 -2.37 -12.61
N LYS A 120 6.96 -3.13 -13.69
CA LYS A 120 7.34 -2.56 -14.98
C LYS A 120 6.19 -1.73 -15.58
N TYR A 121 4.97 -2.27 -15.58
CA TYR A 121 3.78 -1.55 -16.04
C TYR A 121 3.60 -0.20 -15.33
N TRP A 122 3.65 -0.20 -13.99
CA TRP A 122 3.49 1.03 -13.21
C TRP A 122 4.65 2.00 -13.37
N TYR A 123 5.87 1.50 -13.56
CA TYR A 123 7.01 2.35 -13.89
C TYR A 123 6.82 3.05 -15.24
N GLU A 124 6.41 2.33 -16.28
CA GLU A 124 6.13 2.92 -17.61
C GLU A 124 5.01 3.96 -17.54
N LYS A 125 3.98 3.70 -16.72
CA LYS A 125 2.94 4.70 -16.42
C LYS A 125 3.49 5.94 -15.73
N LEU A 126 4.35 5.79 -14.73
CA LEU A 126 4.98 6.95 -14.07
C LEU A 126 5.77 7.81 -15.07
N VAL A 127 6.50 7.18 -16.00
CA VAL A 127 7.24 7.88 -17.05
C VAL A 127 6.28 8.60 -18.02
N GLN A 128 5.19 7.96 -18.44
CA GLN A 128 4.17 8.60 -19.29
C GLN A 128 3.55 9.85 -18.64
N TYR A 129 3.34 9.83 -17.34
CA TYR A 129 2.74 10.94 -16.58
C TYR A 129 3.77 11.92 -16.00
N GLN A 130 5.05 11.85 -16.39
CA GLN A 130 6.11 12.69 -15.80
C GLN A 130 5.82 14.19 -15.94
N ASP A 131 5.33 14.63 -17.10
CA ASP A 131 5.07 16.05 -17.37
C ASP A 131 3.86 16.53 -16.56
N TRP A 132 2.87 15.65 -16.38
CA TRP A 132 1.73 15.92 -15.53
C TRP A 132 2.16 16.11 -14.07
N PHE A 133 3.06 15.26 -13.55
CA PHE A 133 3.62 15.44 -12.21
C PHE A 133 4.43 16.72 -12.06
N ALA A 134 5.24 17.07 -13.06
CA ALA A 134 6.04 18.29 -13.06
C ALA A 134 5.16 19.55 -13.05
N GLU A 135 3.99 19.49 -13.70
CA GLU A 135 3.01 20.57 -13.64
C GLU A 135 2.28 20.61 -12.29
N ASP A 136 1.83 19.47 -11.77
CA ASP A 136 1.14 19.37 -10.47
C ASP A 136 2.00 19.90 -9.31
N GLU A 137 3.31 19.65 -9.34
CA GLU A 137 4.25 20.13 -8.31
C GLU A 137 4.30 21.66 -8.18
N LYS A 138 3.97 22.40 -9.25
CA LYS A 138 3.89 23.88 -9.22
C LYS A 138 2.78 24.39 -8.30
N TYR A 139 1.76 23.57 -8.05
CA TYR A 139 0.60 23.90 -7.24
C TYR A 139 0.64 23.27 -5.84
N ALA A 140 1.72 22.55 -5.50
CA ALA A 140 1.87 21.96 -4.18
C ALA A 140 1.90 23.06 -3.09
N ALA A 141 1.04 22.92 -2.08
CA ALA A 141 1.04 23.82 -0.93
C ALA A 141 2.39 23.72 -0.20
N LYS A 142 3.06 24.87 -0.01
CA LYS A 142 4.32 24.98 0.74
C LYS A 142 4.13 24.66 2.22
#